data_AF-E4XWK5-F1
#
_entry.id   AF-E4XWK5-F1
#
_cell.length_a   1.000
_cell.length_b   1.000
_cell.length_c   1.000
_cell.angle_alpha   90.00
_cell.angle_beta   90.00
_cell.angle_gamma   90.00
#
_symmetry.space_group_name_H-M   'P 1'
#
loop_
_entity.id
_entity.type
_entity.pdbx_description
1 polymer ?
#
loop_
_entity_poly.entity_id
_entity_poly.type
_entity_poly.pdbx_seq_one_letter_code
_entity_poly.pdbx_strand_id
1 'polypeptide(L)' 'MHNARALNNVILDDSDSASLVIINLPAPPSNNFERERTYMMFIEALTMNLERVLLIRGSGKEVITAYG' A
#
# COMPACT_ATOMS: atom_id res chain seq x y z
N MET A 1 12.64 -2.39 0.35
CA MET A 1 12.43 -3.84 0.12
C MET A 1 12.19 -4.60 1.43
N HIS A 2 13.17 -4.67 2.36
CA HIS A 2 13.05 -5.47 3.59
C HIS A 2 11.80 -5.12 4.43
N ASN A 3 11.53 -3.82 4.61
CA ASN A 3 10.36 -3.37 5.38
C ASN A 3 9.01 -3.66 4.70
N ALA A 4 8.96 -3.72 3.35
CA ALA A 4 7.72 -3.99 2.62
C ALA A 4 7.23 -5.43 2.84
N ARG A 5 8.17 -6.39 2.84
CA ARG A 5 7.87 -7.81 3.09
C ARG A 5 7.44 -8.07 4.52
N ALA A 6 8.12 -7.44 5.48
CA ALA A 6 7.72 -7.55 6.89
C ALA A 6 6.29 -7.05 7.11
N LEU A 7 5.92 -5.93 6.48
CA LEU A 7 4.57 -5.40 6.56
C LEU A 7 3.54 -6.28 5.82
N ASN A 8 3.89 -6.78 4.64
CA ASN A 8 3.03 -7.69 3.88
C ASN A 8 2.71 -8.97 4.67
N ASN A 9 3.69 -9.56 5.36
CA ASN A 9 3.45 -10.77 6.16
C ASN A 9 2.41 -10.52 7.26
N VAL A 10 2.51 -9.40 8.00
CA VAL A 10 1.53 -9.07 9.04
C VAL A 10 0.14 -8.85 8.44
N ILE A 11 0.05 -8.17 7.29
CA ILE A 11 -1.23 -7.96 6.60
C ILE A 11 -1.84 -9.30 6.17
N LEU A 12 -1.05 -10.20 5.62
CA LEU A 12 -1.49 -11.54 5.22
C LEU A 12 -1.99 -12.34 6.42
N ASP A 13 -1.20 -12.39 7.49
CA ASP A 13 -1.53 -13.16 8.71
C ASP A 13 -2.84 -12.68 9.35
N ASP A 14 -3.09 -11.36 9.36
CA ASP A 14 -4.27 -10.77 10.01
C ASP A 14 -5.48 -10.63 9.08
N SER A 15 -5.30 -10.63 7.76
CA SER A 15 -6.34 -10.26 6.78
C SER A 15 -6.64 -11.35 5.74
N ASP A 16 -6.21 -12.60 5.96
CA ASP A 16 -6.43 -13.72 5.02
C ASP A 16 -7.89 -13.91 4.60
N SER A 17 -8.83 -13.74 5.53
CA SER A 17 -10.28 -13.86 5.24
C SER A 17 -10.94 -12.54 4.81
N ALA A 18 -10.18 -11.48 4.58
CA ALA A 18 -10.73 -10.18 4.24
C ALA A 18 -11.31 -10.16 2.82
N SER A 19 -12.48 -9.55 2.66
CA SER A 19 -13.06 -9.35 1.31
C SER A 19 -12.35 -8.23 0.52
N LEU A 20 -11.66 -7.32 1.19
CA LEU A 20 -10.88 -6.26 0.57
C LEU A 20 -9.87 -5.73 1.60
N VAL A 21 -8.62 -5.59 1.19
CA VAL A 21 -7.60 -4.92 2.00
C VAL A 21 -7.37 -3.52 1.44
N ILE A 22 -7.59 -2.49 2.26
CA ILE A 22 -7.36 -1.10 1.90
C ILE A 22 -6.02 -0.68 2.48
N ILE A 23 -5.07 -0.28 1.64
CA ILE A 23 -3.71 0.06 2.04
C ILE A 23 -3.37 1.46 1.54
N ASN A 24 -2.70 2.26 2.39
CA ASN A 24 -2.19 3.56 1.96
C ASN A 24 -1.12 3.39 0.87
N LEU A 25 -1.32 4.05 -0.26
CA LEU A 25 -0.34 4.17 -1.33
C LEU A 25 0.75 5.16 -0.90
N PRO A 26 2.01 4.72 -0.80
CA PRO A 26 3.14 5.60 -0.54
C PRO A 26 3.28 6.70 -1.60
N ALA A 27 3.97 7.78 -1.26
CA ALA A 27 4.27 8.81 -2.25
C ALA A 27 5.23 8.27 -3.33
N PRO A 28 4.95 8.51 -4.63
CA PRO A 28 5.90 8.18 -5.68
C PRO A 28 7.14 9.07 -5.52
N PRO A 29 8.31 8.56 -5.92
CA PRO A 29 9.54 9.34 -5.91
C PRO A 29 9.49 10.46 -6.95
N SER A 30 10.34 11.46 -6.77
CA SER A 30 10.62 12.48 -7.79
C SER A 30 11.18 11.85 -9.08
N ASN A 31 10.80 12.38 -10.26
CA ASN A 31 11.15 11.91 -11.61
C ASN A 31 12.60 11.41 -11.74
N ASN A 32 12.79 10.12 -11.51
CA ASN A 32 14.06 9.40 -11.62
C ASN A 32 13.71 7.94 -11.85
N PHE A 33 14.03 7.44 -13.04
CA PHE A 33 13.64 6.11 -13.51
C PHE A 33 14.03 4.98 -12.54
N GLU A 34 15.23 5.01 -11.95
CA GLU A 34 15.65 3.96 -11.01
C GLU A 34 14.86 4.02 -9.69
N ARG A 35 14.48 5.22 -9.26
CA ARG A 35 13.61 5.37 -8.09
C ARG A 35 12.19 4.90 -8.39
N GLU A 36 11.67 5.21 -9.58
CA GLU A 36 10.36 4.73 -10.04
C GLU A 36 10.31 3.19 -10.08
N ARG A 37 11.36 2.53 -10.60
CA ARG A 37 11.49 1.07 -10.54
C ARG A 37 11.47 0.57 -9.09
N THR A 38 12.28 1.17 -8.22
CA THR A 38 12.36 0.77 -6.81
C THR A 38 11.02 0.94 -6.09
N TYR A 39 10.29 2.01 -6.43
CA TYR A 39 8.94 2.26 -5.93
C TYR A 39 7.96 1.18 -6.40
N MET A 40 7.94 0.85 -7.69
CA MET A 40 7.06 -0.22 -8.20
C MET A 40 7.34 -1.57 -7.54
N MET A 41 8.62 -1.92 -7.37
CA MET A 41 8.98 -3.17 -6.68
C MET A 41 8.60 -3.15 -5.18
N PHE A 42 8.60 -1.96 -4.55
CA PHE A 42 8.10 -1.83 -3.17
C PHE A 42 6.60 -2.10 -3.10
N ILE A 43 5.81 -1.54 -4.02
CA ILE A 43 4.36 -1.77 -4.07
C ILE A 43 4.07 -3.26 -4.31
N GLU A 44 4.75 -3.87 -5.28
CA GLU A 44 4.62 -5.30 -5.57
C GLU A 44 4.93 -6.17 -4.35
N ALA A 45 6.01 -5.88 -3.63
CA ALA A 45 6.38 -6.62 -2.42
C ALA A 45 5.37 -6.40 -1.28
N LEU A 46 4.74 -5.22 -1.19
CA LEU A 46 3.75 -4.89 -0.16
C LEU A 46 2.41 -5.59 -0.40
N THR A 47 2.02 -5.78 -1.66
CA THR A 47 0.70 -6.33 -2.05
C THR A 47 0.76 -7.78 -2.51
N MET A 48 1.92 -8.44 -2.39
CA MET A 48 2.10 -9.82 -2.81
C MET A 48 1.12 -10.75 -2.09
N ASN A 49 0.53 -11.68 -2.84
CA ASN A 49 -0.42 -12.69 -2.36
C ASN A 49 -1.72 -12.17 -1.72
N LEU A 50 -2.01 -10.87 -1.80
CA LEU A 50 -3.30 -10.33 -1.41
C LEU A 50 -4.27 -10.41 -2.59
N GLU A 51 -5.42 -11.05 -2.40
CA GLU A 51 -6.37 -11.33 -3.49
C GLU A 51 -7.02 -10.05 -4.03
N ARG A 52 -7.48 -9.16 -3.14
CA ARG A 52 -8.16 -7.91 -3.48
C ARG A 52 -7.60 -6.76 -2.65
N VAL A 53 -6.90 -5.85 -3.30
CA VAL A 53 -6.26 -4.69 -2.67
C VAL A 53 -6.72 -3.40 -3.32
N LEU A 54 -7.11 -2.43 -2.50
CA LEU A 54 -7.32 -1.04 -2.94
C LEU A 54 -6.23 -0.16 -2.32
N LEU A 55 -5.37 0.40 -3.18
CA LEU A 55 -4.37 1.37 -2.77
C LEU A 55 -4.96 2.78 -2.77
N ILE A 56 -4.98 3.44 -1.61
CA ILE A 56 -5.57 4.77 -1.42
C ILE A 56 -4.52 5.82 -1.11
N ARG A 57 -4.66 7.02 -1.67
CA ARG A 57 -3.82 8.18 -1.32
C ARG A 57 -4.67 9.42 -1.20
N GLY A 58 -4.59 10.07 -0.05
CA GLY A 58 -5.13 11.41 0.12
C GLY A 58 -4.27 12.47 -0.58
N SER A 59 -4.90 13.58 -0.92
CA SER A 59 -4.29 14.85 -1.32
C SER A 59 -3.63 15.60 -0.15
N GLY A 60 -3.87 15.17 1.10
CA GLY A 60 -3.39 15.83 2.32
C GLY A 60 -4.27 17.02 2.75
N LYS A 61 -5.44 17.18 2.11
CA LYS A 61 -6.41 18.25 2.38
C LYS A 61 -7.76 17.71 2.81
N GLU A 62 -7.88 16.39 2.95
CA GLU A 62 -9.09 15.73 3.41
C GLU A 62 -9.40 16.16 4.84
N VAL A 63 -10.66 16.54 5.08
CA VAL A 63 -11.19 16.79 6.42
C VAL A 63 -12.40 15.89 6.61
N ILE A 64 -12.39 15.07 7.66
CA ILE A 64 -13.49 14.16 7.97
C ILE A 64 -14.39 14.84 8.99
N THR A 65 -15.53 15.36 8.53
CA THR A 65 -16.53 16.04 9.37
C THR A 65 -17.79 15.21 9.59
N ALA A 66 -17.95 14.11 8.85
CA ALA A 66 -19.06 13.17 9.00
C ALA A 66 -18.52 11.82 9.45
N TYR A 67 -19.07 11.33 10.56
CA TYR A 67 -18.98 9.94 10.97
C TYR A 67 -20.42 9.42 10.94
N GLY A 68 -20.65 8.37 10.15
CA GLY A 68 -21.94 7.68 10.08
C GLY A 68 -22.21 6.85 11.32
#